data_AF-A0A2P4SCH3-F1
#
_entry.id   AF-A0A2P4SCH3-F1
#
_cell.length_a   1.000
_cell.length_b   1.000
_cell.length_c   1.000
_cell.angle_alpha   90.00
_cell.angle_beta   90.00
_cell.angle_gamma   90.00
#
_symmetry.space_group_name_H-M   'P 1'
#
loop_
_entity.id
_entity.type
_entity.pdbx_description
1 polymer ?
#
loop_
_entity_poly.entity_id
_entity_poly.type
_entity_poly.pdbx_seq_one_letter_code
_entity_poly.pdbx_strand_id
1 'polypeptide(L)'
;NCQVCPLLNTHYIRVIDGRNLMPLLQGRTQKSEHKFLFHYCGSYLHAVRWHQKDSKCKHSTLTTICGTIWKAHYVTPNFHPLGAGACYGKGICPCFGEGVTHHDPPLLYDLSRDPSESQPLSADTEPLFDTVIEQIGRAIEEHRRTLTAVPQQLSLYNIIWKPWLQPCCGTFPFCWCDKEGDSTQS
;
A
#
# COMPACT_ATOMS: atom_id res chain seq x y z
N ASN A 1 -11.96 -40.47 -13.12
CA ASN A 1 -12.05 -40.24 -11.67
C ASN A 1 -10.76 -39.64 -11.15
N CYS A 2 -10.59 -38.32 -11.28
CA CYS A 2 -9.56 -37.61 -10.53
C CYS A 2 -10.11 -37.36 -9.12
N GLN A 3 -9.72 -38.24 -8.20
CA GLN A 3 -9.99 -38.09 -6.78
C GLN A 3 -9.20 -36.90 -6.25
N VAL A 4 -9.94 -35.87 -5.81
CA VAL A 4 -9.64 -34.87 -4.79
C VAL A 4 -8.17 -34.84 -4.34
N CYS A 5 -7.41 -33.83 -4.79
CA CYS A 5 -6.24 -33.38 -4.04
C CYS A 5 -6.71 -32.90 -2.67
N PRO A 6 -6.24 -33.46 -1.55
CA PRO A 6 -6.49 -32.89 -0.24
C PRO A 6 -5.90 -31.49 -0.24
N LEU A 7 -6.67 -30.51 0.23
CA LEU A 7 -6.19 -29.17 0.56
C LEU A 7 -5.16 -29.31 1.68
N LEU A 8 -3.92 -29.63 1.28
CA LEU A 8 -2.76 -29.61 2.14
C LEU A 8 -2.60 -28.18 2.64
N ASN A 9 -2.79 -28.06 3.94
CA ASN A 9 -2.43 -26.94 4.79
C ASN A 9 -1.05 -26.40 4.36
N THR A 10 -1.02 -25.41 3.46
CA THR A 10 0.22 -24.73 3.10
C THR A 10 0.59 -23.86 4.28
N HIS A 11 1.36 -24.42 5.21
CA HIS A 11 2.21 -23.63 6.08
C HIS A 11 3.17 -22.86 5.17
N TYR A 12 2.75 -21.68 4.73
CA TYR A 12 3.66 -20.77 4.08
C TYR A 12 4.77 -20.45 5.09
N ILE A 13 6.02 -20.70 4.70
CA ILE A 13 7.21 -20.37 5.51
C ILE A 13 7.31 -18.84 5.75
N ARG A 14 6.54 -18.04 5.01
CA ARG A 14 6.44 -16.58 5.10
C ARG A 14 5.00 -16.11 4.94
N VAL A 15 4.65 -15.00 5.58
CA VAL A 15 3.36 -14.33 5.39
C VAL A 15 3.30 -13.75 3.97
N ILE A 16 2.14 -13.87 3.32
CA ILE A 16 1.86 -13.28 2.00
C ILE A 16 0.65 -12.34 2.16
N ASP A 17 0.85 -11.05 1.93
CA ASP A 17 -0.22 -10.05 2.07
C ASP A 17 -1.21 -10.08 0.90
N GLY A 18 -0.73 -10.47 -0.28
CA GLY A 18 -1.55 -10.59 -1.49
C GLY A 18 -2.64 -11.66 -1.36
N ARG A 19 -3.85 -11.35 -1.82
CA ARG A 19 -4.99 -12.29 -1.87
C ARG A 19 -5.30 -12.72 -3.29
N ASN A 20 -5.78 -13.96 -3.44
CA ASN A 20 -6.18 -14.48 -4.74
C ASN A 20 -7.39 -13.69 -5.29
N LEU A 21 -7.23 -13.07 -6.46
CA LEU A 21 -8.28 -12.30 -7.11
C LEU A 21 -9.08 -13.11 -8.14
N MET A 22 -8.72 -14.36 -8.43
CA MET A 22 -9.43 -15.18 -9.42
C MET A 22 -10.94 -15.30 -9.13
N PRO A 23 -11.40 -15.52 -7.88
CA PRO A 23 -12.84 -15.54 -7.61
C PRO A 23 -13.53 -14.22 -7.94
N LEU A 24 -12.86 -13.07 -7.77
CA LEU A 24 -13.40 -11.75 -8.09
C LEU A 24 -13.47 -11.54 -9.60
N LEU A 25 -12.37 -11.85 -10.31
CA LEU A 25 -12.27 -11.69 -11.77
C LEU A 25 -13.24 -12.62 -12.52
N GLN A 26 -13.53 -13.80 -11.97
CA GLN A 26 -14.51 -14.73 -12.51
C GLN A 26 -15.96 -14.42 -12.09
N GLY A 27 -16.19 -13.33 -11.33
CA GLY A 27 -17.52 -12.95 -10.83
C GLY A 27 -18.10 -13.88 -9.77
N ARG A 28 -17.31 -14.80 -9.20
CA ARG A 28 -17.73 -15.74 -8.13
C ARG A 28 -17.84 -15.07 -6.77
N THR A 29 -17.13 -13.97 -6.56
CA THR A 29 -17.32 -13.04 -5.44
C THR A 29 -17.42 -11.62 -5.97
N GLN A 30 -18.16 -10.77 -5.27
CA GLN A 30 -18.29 -9.35 -5.61
C GLN A 30 -17.16 -8.49 -5.03
N LYS A 31 -16.35 -9.05 -4.12
CA LYS A 31 -15.32 -8.30 -3.40
C LYS A 31 -14.07 -9.13 -3.16
N SER A 32 -12.94 -8.42 -3.07
CA SER A 32 -11.67 -8.98 -2.64
C SER A 32 -11.71 -9.36 -1.15
N GLU A 33 -10.86 -10.31 -0.77
CA GLU A 33 -10.72 -10.76 0.62
C GLU A 33 -10.00 -9.74 1.52
N HIS A 34 -9.30 -8.76 0.94
CA HIS A 34 -8.58 -7.75 1.70
C HIS A 34 -9.50 -6.97 2.63
N LYS A 35 -9.35 -7.21 3.94
CA LYS A 35 -10.03 -6.44 5.00
C LYS A 35 -9.26 -5.17 5.32
N PHE A 36 -7.94 -5.27 5.49
CA PHE A 36 -7.06 -4.15 5.76
C PHE A 36 -6.01 -4.01 4.66
N LEU A 37 -5.64 -2.78 4.34
CA LEU A 37 -4.45 -2.44 3.54
C LEU A 37 -3.62 -1.42 4.33
N PHE A 38 -2.32 -1.69 4.42
CA PHE A 38 -1.36 -0.85 5.14
C PHE A 38 -0.55 -0.04 4.12
N HIS A 39 -0.59 1.28 4.23
CA HIS A 39 0.07 2.20 3.31
C HIS A 39 1.35 2.73 3.96
N TYR A 40 2.49 2.23 3.49
CA TYR A 40 3.82 2.65 3.93
C TYR A 40 4.39 3.74 3.02
N CYS A 41 5.10 4.70 3.62
CA CYS A 41 6.01 5.63 2.94
C CYS A 41 7.42 5.33 3.42
N GLY A 42 8.25 4.72 2.56
CA GLY A 42 9.52 4.14 3.00
C GLY A 42 9.29 3.06 4.06
N SER A 43 9.95 3.19 5.22
CA SER A 43 9.80 2.28 6.36
C SER A 43 8.69 2.68 7.35
N TYR A 44 7.95 3.76 7.08
CA TYR A 44 6.98 4.33 8.03
C TYR A 44 5.55 4.03 7.58
N LEU A 45 4.75 3.46 8.48
CA LEU A 45 3.32 3.28 8.24
C LEU A 45 2.62 4.64 8.32
N HIS A 46 2.10 5.13 7.19
CA HIS A 46 1.47 6.45 7.10
C HIS A 46 -0.05 6.37 7.21
N ALA A 47 -0.66 5.36 6.60
CA ALA A 47 -2.11 5.22 6.61
C ALA A 47 -2.56 3.76 6.60
N VAL A 48 -3.80 3.53 7.03
CA VAL A 48 -4.45 2.22 6.98
C VAL A 48 -5.83 2.36 6.37
N ARG A 49 -6.14 1.53 5.37
CA ARG A 49 -7.47 1.40 4.81
C ARG A 49 -8.14 0.17 5.38
N TRP A 50 -9.34 0.32 5.92
CA TRP A 50 -10.16 -0.77 6.40
C TRP A 50 -11.46 -0.86 5.59
N HIS A 51 -11.70 -2.02 5.00
CA HIS A 51 -12.99 -2.35 4.41
C HIS A 51 -13.90 -3.01 5.45
N GLN A 52 -14.86 -2.24 5.95
CA GLN A 52 -15.90 -2.76 6.82
C GLN A 52 -16.96 -3.49 5.98
N LYS A 53 -17.04 -4.81 6.15
CA LYS A 53 -18.04 -5.64 5.47
C LYS A 53 -19.36 -5.59 6.23
N ASP A 54 -20.16 -4.55 6.01
CA ASP A 54 -21.55 -4.56 6.45
C ASP A 54 -22.48 -5.19 5.40
N SER A 55 -23.46 -5.94 5.90
CA SER A 55 -24.40 -6.79 5.15
C SER A 55 -25.47 -6.03 4.36
N LYS A 56 -25.53 -4.69 4.49
CA LYS A 56 -26.54 -3.87 3.81
C LYS A 56 -25.91 -3.09 2.67
N CYS A 57 -26.09 -3.62 1.46
CA CYS A 57 -25.74 -2.94 0.24
C CYS A 57 -26.71 -1.78 0.00
N LYS A 58 -26.19 -0.55 -0.14
CA LYS A 58 -27.00 0.59 -0.60
C LYS A 58 -27.06 0.53 -2.12
N HIS A 59 -28.28 0.48 -2.68
CA HIS A 59 -28.47 0.61 -4.12
C HIS A 59 -28.30 2.09 -4.48
N SER A 60 -27.28 2.40 -5.27
CA SER A 60 -27.17 3.65 -6.02
C SER A 60 -27.28 3.31 -7.51
N THR A 61 -27.95 4.17 -8.27
CA THR A 61 -28.47 3.96 -9.64
C THR A 61 -27.43 3.53 -10.70
N LEU A 62 -26.14 3.42 -10.35
CA LEU A 62 -25.09 2.84 -11.20
C LEU A 62 -24.12 1.86 -10.50
N THR A 63 -24.15 1.69 -9.18
CA THR A 63 -23.19 0.84 -8.46
C THR A 63 -23.72 0.41 -7.10
N THR A 64 -23.66 -0.89 -6.81
CA THR A 64 -23.95 -1.42 -5.48
C THR A 64 -22.67 -1.39 -4.64
N ILE A 65 -22.49 -0.35 -3.81
CA ILE A 65 -21.41 -0.34 -2.82
C ILE A 65 -21.93 -1.00 -1.55
N CYS A 66 -21.49 -2.23 -1.32
CA CYS A 66 -21.72 -2.87 -0.03
C CYS A 66 -20.61 -2.42 0.94
N GLY A 67 -20.97 -2.00 2.15
CA GLY A 67 -20.02 -1.66 3.21
C GLY A 67 -19.28 -0.32 3.09
N THR A 68 -18.67 0.08 4.19
CA THR A 68 -17.96 1.35 4.34
C THR A 68 -16.46 1.14 4.19
N ILE A 69 -15.77 2.04 3.50
CA ILE A 69 -14.32 2.00 3.33
C ILE A 69 -13.73 3.14 4.16
N TRP A 70 -13.13 2.79 5.29
CA TRP A 70 -12.46 3.74 6.16
C TRP A 70 -11.00 3.88 5.75
N LYS A 71 -10.45 5.09 5.83
CA LYS A 71 -9.01 5.32 5.71
C LYS A 71 -8.55 6.28 6.80
N ALA A 72 -7.60 5.82 7.61
CA ALA A 72 -6.98 6.60 8.67
C ALA A 72 -5.56 6.97 8.28
N HIS A 73 -5.21 8.25 8.35
CA HIS A 73 -3.84 8.77 8.17
C HIS A 73 -3.25 9.14 9.52
N TYR A 74 -2.18 8.45 9.90
CA TYR A 74 -1.37 8.77 11.08
C TYR A 74 -0.28 9.79 10.76
N VAL A 75 0.13 9.85 9.48
CA VAL A 75 1.15 10.77 8.99
C VAL A 75 0.74 11.27 7.61
N THR A 76 0.86 12.57 7.37
CA THR A 76 0.66 13.17 6.04
C THR A 76 1.88 14.01 5.64
N PRO A 77 2.26 14.04 4.36
CA PRO A 77 3.30 14.94 3.90
C PRO A 77 2.86 16.41 3.96
N ASN A 78 3.82 17.30 4.21
CA ASN A 78 3.58 18.74 4.17
C ASN A 78 3.64 19.21 2.71
N PHE A 79 2.46 19.38 2.10
CA PHE A 79 2.33 19.84 0.72
C PHE A 79 2.89 21.24 0.52
N HIS A 80 3.41 21.49 -0.68
CA HIS A 80 3.95 22.78 -1.07
C HIS A 80 3.53 23.10 -2.52
N PRO A 81 2.87 24.23 -2.79
CA PRO A 81 2.35 25.18 -1.80
C PRO A 81 1.26 24.55 -0.91
N LEU A 82 0.95 25.21 0.21
CA LEU A 82 -0.03 24.71 1.18
C LEU A 82 -1.37 24.43 0.49
N GLY A 83 -1.94 23.24 0.72
CA GLY A 83 -3.23 22.83 0.14
C GLY A 83 -3.15 22.27 -1.29
N ALA A 84 -1.99 22.22 -1.94
CA ALA A 84 -1.87 21.83 -3.34
C ALA A 84 -1.97 20.32 -3.62
N GLY A 85 -2.10 19.47 -2.59
CA GLY A 85 -2.17 18.01 -2.75
C GLY A 85 -0.86 17.35 -3.20
N ALA A 86 0.22 18.13 -3.38
CA ALA A 86 1.52 17.67 -3.85
C ALA A 86 2.66 18.53 -3.28
N CYS A 87 3.90 18.06 -3.41
CA CYS A 87 5.11 18.77 -3.00
C CYS A 87 5.81 19.37 -4.22
N TYR A 88 5.22 20.40 -4.83
CA TYR A 88 5.80 21.14 -5.96
C TYR A 88 7.19 21.69 -5.59
N GLY A 89 8.10 21.71 -6.56
CA GLY A 89 9.50 22.09 -6.35
C GLY A 89 10.37 21.01 -5.70
N LYS A 90 9.77 19.90 -5.24
CA LYS A 90 10.48 18.68 -4.83
C LYS A 90 10.16 17.56 -5.82
N GLY A 91 11.09 16.63 -6.02
CA GLY A 91 10.83 15.45 -6.87
C GLY A 91 9.79 14.51 -6.24
N ILE A 92 9.89 14.27 -4.93
CA ILE A 92 9.02 13.36 -4.17
C ILE A 92 8.73 14.01 -2.80
N CYS A 93 7.50 13.83 -2.28
CA CYS A 93 7.18 14.23 -0.92
C CYS A 93 8.00 13.42 0.11
N PRO A 94 8.54 14.06 1.16
CA PRO A 94 9.27 13.35 2.20
C PRO A 94 8.35 12.43 3.02
N CYS A 95 8.91 11.31 3.50
CA CYS A 95 8.19 10.34 4.33
C CYS A 95 8.41 10.52 5.85
N PHE A 96 9.39 11.33 6.26
CA PHE A 96 9.82 11.47 7.66
C PHE A 96 10.47 12.85 7.91
N GLY A 97 10.76 13.14 9.18
CA GLY A 97 11.40 14.39 9.61
C GLY A 97 10.44 15.58 9.57
N GLU A 98 10.98 16.79 9.37
CA GLU A 98 10.20 18.04 9.36
C GLU A 98 9.26 18.19 8.14
N GLY A 99 9.39 17.29 7.16
CA GLY A 99 8.59 17.29 5.95
C GLY A 99 7.21 16.63 6.08
N VAL A 100 6.87 16.11 7.26
CA VAL A 100 5.60 15.43 7.52
C VAL A 100 4.92 15.99 8.77
N THR A 101 3.60 15.78 8.86
CA THR A 101 2.81 16.06 10.05
C THR A 101 2.27 14.74 10.61
N HIS A 102 2.43 14.55 11.92
CA HIS A 102 1.87 13.41 12.66
C HIS A 102 0.52 13.79 13.27
N HIS A 103 -0.42 12.85 13.26
CA HIS A 103 -1.80 13.06 13.72
C HIS A 103 -2.13 12.12 14.89
N ASP A 104 -2.58 12.70 16.00
CA ASP A 104 -3.10 11.98 17.17
C ASP A 104 -4.28 12.77 17.77
N PRO A 105 -5.55 12.33 17.57
CA PRO A 105 -5.96 11.13 16.83
C PRO A 105 -5.68 11.22 15.31
N PRO A 106 -5.60 10.08 14.60
CA PRO A 106 -5.36 10.08 13.15
C PRO A 106 -6.53 10.73 12.37
N LEU A 107 -6.22 11.30 11.19
CA LEU A 107 -7.24 11.82 10.29
C LEU A 107 -8.04 10.66 9.69
N LEU A 108 -9.35 10.63 9.90
CA LEU A 108 -10.23 9.56 9.42
C LEU A 108 -11.09 10.04 8.25
N TYR A 109 -11.23 9.20 7.23
CA TYR A 109 -12.09 9.44 6.06
C TYR A 109 -12.96 8.23 5.76
N ASP A 110 -14.18 8.48 5.27
CA ASP A 110 -15.05 7.47 4.66
C ASP A 110 -14.96 7.57 3.13
N LEU A 111 -14.12 6.74 2.52
CA LEU A 111 -13.90 6.71 1.07
C LEU A 111 -15.13 6.24 0.29
N SER A 112 -16.13 5.62 0.94
CA SER A 112 -17.39 5.30 0.28
C SER A 112 -18.24 6.55 0.02
N ARG A 113 -18.03 7.63 0.80
CA ARG A 113 -18.71 8.93 0.66
C ARG A 113 -17.81 10.02 0.08
N ASP A 114 -16.56 10.07 0.49
CA ASP A 114 -15.55 11.06 0.09
C ASP A 114 -14.30 10.36 -0.47
N PRO A 115 -14.35 9.89 -1.73
CA PRO A 115 -13.19 9.28 -2.38
C PRO A 115 -12.03 10.26 -2.61
N SER A 116 -12.28 11.57 -2.50
CA SER A 116 -11.26 12.62 -2.63
C SER A 116 -10.48 12.89 -1.34
N GLU A 117 -10.87 12.30 -0.21
CA GLU A 117 -10.22 12.52 1.09
C GLU A 117 -10.13 14.01 1.46
N SER A 118 -11.20 14.75 1.16
CA SER A 118 -11.27 16.21 1.29
C SER A 118 -11.86 16.65 2.64
N GLN A 119 -12.68 15.82 3.28
CA GLN A 119 -13.40 16.15 4.51
C GLN A 119 -13.06 15.14 5.62
N PRO A 120 -12.12 15.48 6.52
CA PRO A 120 -11.78 14.60 7.64
C PRO A 120 -12.96 14.51 8.62
N LEU A 121 -13.17 13.30 9.14
CA LEU A 121 -14.15 12.99 10.18
C LEU A 121 -13.52 13.18 11.56
N SER A 122 -14.37 13.47 12.53
CA SER A 122 -14.04 13.64 13.95
C SER A 122 -15.05 12.90 14.81
N ALA A 123 -14.76 12.76 16.11
CA ALA A 123 -15.70 12.20 17.08
C ALA A 123 -17.03 12.97 17.14
N ASP A 124 -17.02 14.28 16.83
CA ASP A 124 -18.23 15.11 16.80
C ASP A 124 -19.11 14.86 15.56
N THR A 125 -18.49 14.45 14.46
CA THR A 125 -19.15 14.33 13.14
C THR A 125 -19.47 12.88 12.75
N GLU A 126 -18.78 11.90 13.33
CA GLU A 126 -18.96 10.48 13.06
C GLU A 126 -19.06 9.69 14.39
N PRO A 127 -20.25 9.20 14.77
CA PRO A 127 -20.43 8.45 16.02
C PRO A 127 -19.60 7.17 16.12
N LEU A 128 -19.20 6.58 14.99
CA LEU A 128 -18.36 5.38 14.97
C LEU A 128 -16.85 5.69 15.03
N PHE A 129 -16.45 6.96 15.11
CA PHE A 129 -15.05 7.38 15.01
C PHE A 129 -14.13 6.57 15.94
N ASP A 130 -14.41 6.56 17.23
CA ASP A 130 -13.56 5.87 18.22
C ASP A 130 -13.50 4.36 17.98
N THR A 131 -14.63 3.75 17.62
CA THR A 131 -14.71 2.31 17.30
C THR A 131 -13.89 1.96 16.06
N VAL A 132 -13.93 2.82 15.03
CA VAL A 132 -13.17 2.64 13.79
C VAL A 132 -11.68 2.79 14.06
N ILE A 133 -11.27 3.83 14.79
CA ILE A 133 -9.87 4.04 15.15
C ILE A 133 -9.34 2.90 16.02
N GLU A 134 -10.11 2.40 16.99
CA GLU A 134 -9.72 1.26 17.82
C GLU A 134 -9.54 -0.01 16.97
N GLN A 135 -10.48 -0.30 16.06
CA GLN A 135 -10.41 -1.48 15.19
C GLN A 135 -9.22 -1.43 14.23
N ILE A 136 -8.90 -0.24 13.71
CA ILE A 136 -7.69 -0.02 12.90
C ILE A 136 -6.44 -0.18 13.76
N GLY A 137 -6.41 0.37 14.97
CA GLY A 137 -5.29 0.24 15.91
C GLY A 137 -4.96 -1.21 16.24
N ARG A 138 -5.97 -2.04 16.51
CA ARG A 138 -5.80 -3.49 16.70
C ARG A 138 -5.19 -4.17 15.48
N ALA A 139 -5.65 -3.83 14.28
CA ALA A 139 -5.13 -4.39 13.04
C ALA A 139 -3.66 -3.98 12.78
N ILE A 140 -3.27 -2.76 13.15
CA ILE A 140 -1.87 -2.31 13.09
C ILE A 140 -1.00 -3.13 14.02
N GLU A 141 -1.44 -3.35 15.26
CA GLU A 141 -0.70 -4.14 16.24
C GLU A 141 -0.53 -5.60 15.78
N GLU A 142 -1.59 -6.22 15.29
CA GLU A 142 -1.53 -7.57 14.70
C GLU A 142 -0.56 -7.63 13.51
N HIS A 143 -0.63 -6.65 12.60
CA HIS A 143 0.28 -6.58 11.45
C HIS A 143 1.74 -6.42 11.88
N ARG A 144 2.03 -5.51 12.83
CA ARG A 144 3.39 -5.27 13.33
C ARG A 144 4.00 -6.52 13.96
N ARG A 145 3.21 -7.37 14.62
CA ARG A 145 3.68 -8.67 15.16
C ARG A 145 4.14 -9.64 14.09
N THR A 146 3.65 -9.51 12.86
CA THR A 146 4.09 -10.34 11.73
C THR A 146 5.36 -9.82 11.05
N LEU A 147 5.78 -8.59 11.35
CA LEU A 147 6.96 -7.97 10.73
C LEU A 147 8.24 -8.44 11.42
N THR A 148 9.11 -9.08 10.64
CA THR A 148 10.49 -9.37 11.04
C THR A 148 11.40 -8.27 10.52
N ALA A 149 12.24 -7.71 11.39
CA ALA A 149 13.25 -6.73 10.98
C ALA A 149 14.21 -7.35 9.96
N VAL A 150 14.41 -6.65 8.84
CA VAL A 150 15.34 -7.04 7.76
C VAL A 150 16.34 -5.91 7.50
N PRO A 151 17.55 -6.22 7.00
CA PRO A 151 18.53 -5.18 6.67
C PRO A 151 17.97 -4.20 5.64
N GLN A 152 18.20 -2.90 5.83
CA GLN A 152 17.70 -1.87 4.93
C GLN A 152 18.42 -1.92 3.57
N GLN A 153 17.72 -2.45 2.56
CA GLN A 153 18.29 -2.66 1.23
C GLN A 153 18.60 -1.33 0.52
N LEU A 154 17.84 -0.28 0.81
CA LEU A 154 18.02 1.07 0.23
C LEU A 154 18.72 2.03 1.21
N SER A 155 19.70 1.53 1.96
CA SER A 155 20.55 2.39 2.79
C SER A 155 21.52 3.21 1.93
N LEU A 156 22.03 4.33 2.45
CA LEU A 156 23.05 5.15 1.78
C LEU A 156 24.21 4.30 1.24
N TYR A 157 24.73 3.38 2.06
CA TYR A 157 25.82 2.48 1.67
C TYR A 157 25.45 1.53 0.50
N ASN A 158 24.18 1.12 0.42
CA ASN A 158 23.72 0.21 -0.63
C ASN A 158 23.37 0.93 -1.93
N ILE A 159 22.94 2.20 -1.88
CA ILE A 159 22.53 2.97 -3.06
C ILE A 159 23.66 3.80 -3.68
N ILE A 160 24.77 4.04 -2.97
CA ILE A 160 25.94 4.70 -3.55
C ILE A 160 26.42 3.92 -4.78
N TRP A 161 26.67 4.63 -5.87
CA TRP A 161 27.16 4.04 -7.11
C TRP A 161 28.49 3.31 -6.88
N LYS A 162 28.54 2.04 -7.28
CA LYS A 162 29.69 1.16 -7.11
C LYS A 162 30.27 0.85 -8.49
N PRO A 163 31.39 1.47 -8.90
CA PRO A 163 31.95 1.26 -10.24
C PRO A 163 32.20 -0.21 -10.57
N TRP A 164 32.62 -1.01 -9.59
CA TRP A 164 32.90 -2.44 -9.74
C TRP A 164 31.66 -3.34 -9.83
N LEU A 165 30.44 -2.80 -9.65
CA LEU A 165 29.19 -3.53 -9.84
C LEU A 165 28.46 -3.15 -11.13
N GLN A 166 29.04 -2.27 -11.95
CA GLN A 166 28.40 -1.86 -13.18
C GLN A 166 28.62 -2.90 -14.28
N PRO A 167 27.55 -3.38 -14.96
CA PRO A 167 27.72 -4.20 -16.14
C PRO A 167 28.45 -3.39 -17.21
N CYS A 168 29.54 -3.93 -17.75
CA CYS A 168 30.34 -3.29 -18.78
C CYS A 168 30.54 -4.27 -19.94
N CYS A 169 30.04 -3.92 -21.10
CA CYS A 169 30.30 -4.63 -22.34
C CYS A 169 31.42 -3.89 -23.10
N GLY A 170 32.38 -4.60 -23.70
CA GLY A 170 33.58 -3.98 -24.27
C GLY A 170 34.68 -3.74 -23.24
N THR A 171 35.39 -2.62 -23.33
CA THR A 171 36.58 -2.35 -22.51
C THR A 171 36.33 -1.23 -21.52
N PHE A 172 36.34 -1.53 -20.22
CA PHE A 172 36.25 -0.51 -19.17
C PHE A 172 37.40 0.52 -19.28
N PRO A 173 37.15 1.84 -19.10
CA PRO A 173 35.90 2.50 -18.71
C PRO A 173 34.95 2.84 -19.86
N PHE A 174 35.32 2.51 -21.10
CA PHE A 174 34.56 2.77 -22.32
C PHE A 174 33.61 1.60 -22.61
N CYS A 175 32.62 1.42 -21.73
CA CYS A 175 31.63 0.37 -21.87
C CYS A 175 30.70 0.66 -23.06
N TRP A 176 30.84 -0.13 -24.13
CA TRP A 176 30.02 -0.05 -25.35
C TRP A 176 29.96 -1.42 -26.03
N CYS A 177 28.75 -1.87 -26.36
CA CYS A 177 28.53 -2.89 -27.39
C CYS A 177 27.11 -2.79 -27.93
N ASP A 178 26.95 -3.17 -29.19
CA ASP A 178 25.65 -3.37 -29.82
C ASP A 178 25.64 -4.78 -30.41
N LYS A 179 25.01 -5.71 -29.68
CA LYS A 179 24.88 -7.12 -30.10
C LYS A 179 23.47 -7.44 -30.61
N GLU A 180 22.58 -6.45 -30.71
CA GLU A 180 21.23 -6.67 -31.23
C GLU A 180 21.24 -6.88 -32.76
N GLY A 181 22.32 -6.49 -33.46
CA GLY A 181 22.48 -6.63 -34.91
C GLY A 181 23.20 -7.89 -35.43
N ASP A 182 23.80 -8.72 -34.57
CA ASP A 182 24.68 -9.84 -34.99
C ASP A 182 23.95 -11.18 -35.24
N SER A 183 22.62 -11.20 -35.25
CA SER A 183 21.81 -12.40 -35.53
C SER A 183 21.66 -12.76 -37.01
N THR A 184 22.42 -12.16 -37.91
CA THR A 184 22.41 -12.48 -39.36
C THR A 184 23.79 -12.83 -39.89
N GLN A 185 24.39 -13.93 -39.42
CA GLN A 185 25.30 -14.75 -40.22
C GLN A 185 25.02 -16.22 -39.94
N SER A 186 24.12 -16.80 -40.74
CA SER A 186 23.97 -18.24 -41.00
C SER A 186 24.36 -18.50 -42.44
#